data_AF-A0A3D4VCI8-F1
#
_entry.id   AF-A0A3D4VCI8-F1
#
_cell.length_a   1.000
_cell.length_b   1.000
_cell.length_c   1.000
_cell.angle_alpha   90.00
_cell.angle_beta   90.00
_cell.angle_gamma   90.00
#
_symmetry.space_group_name_H-M   'P 1'
#
loop_
_entity.id
_entity.type
_entity.pdbx_description
1 polymer ?
#
loop_
_entity_poly.entity_id
_entity_poly.type
_entity_poly.pdbx_seq_one_letter_code
_entity_poly.pdbx_strand_id
1 'polypeptide(L)'
;MAYQATVIPVMIASPGDVNEEREIIRAVIHDWNDINARASRVMLSAVGWDTHASPELGARPQQLINDRILSDCDLLIGVFWTRLGTPTGKAASGTVEEIEAHVASGKPAMLYFSSRPVAPDSIDPAQYANVREAKAKWMQQGLVEGFDDSEELRHKLSKQLSFCLAKNSYLQGIIGTPRDDDAHTRPAPAELSAEAKTLLKAGASQNDGHIWKFSFANGEFLQAGEQTFGEGSNREMARWEAALEELLRAQLVVARGTAGEVFELTHEGWTAADSLS
;
A
#
# COMPACT_ATOMS: atom_id res chain seq x y z
N MET A 1 3.72 -19.68 0.12
CA MET A 1 2.96 -19.34 -1.10
C MET A 1 3.28 -17.90 -1.45
N ALA A 2 3.51 -17.61 -2.74
CA ALA A 2 3.71 -16.25 -3.21
C ALA A 2 2.41 -15.45 -3.13
N TYR A 3 2.52 -14.13 -2.97
CA TYR A 3 1.39 -13.19 -2.98
C TYR A 3 1.82 -11.88 -3.66
N GLN A 4 0.87 -11.17 -4.25
CA GLN A 4 1.08 -9.82 -4.76
C GLN A 4 0.92 -8.80 -3.63
N ALA A 5 1.77 -7.78 -3.63
CA ALA A 5 1.73 -6.71 -2.64
C ALA A 5 2.17 -5.38 -3.26
N THR A 6 1.54 -4.30 -2.79
CA THR A 6 1.98 -2.93 -3.08
C THR A 6 3.20 -2.62 -2.24
N VAL A 7 4.32 -2.31 -2.90
CA VAL A 7 5.56 -1.91 -2.22
C VAL A 7 5.58 -0.40 -2.06
N ILE A 8 5.70 0.07 -0.82
CA ILE A 8 5.86 1.47 -0.45
C ILE A 8 7.35 1.71 -0.18
N PRO A 9 8.05 2.53 -1.00
CA PRO A 9 9.44 2.89 -0.74
C PRO A 9 9.52 3.87 0.45
N VAL A 10 10.31 3.49 1.46
CA VAL A 10 10.53 4.26 2.68
C VAL A 10 11.96 4.77 2.71
N MET A 11 12.15 6.06 2.54
CA MET A 11 13.47 6.69 2.58
C MET A 11 13.93 6.89 4.03
N ILE A 12 15.17 6.48 4.35
CA ILE A 12 15.80 6.73 5.65
C ILE A 12 16.80 7.88 5.52
N ALA A 13 16.40 9.05 6.01
CA ALA A 13 17.20 10.27 6.00
C ALA A 13 18.00 10.35 7.31
N SER A 14 19.31 10.11 7.27
CA SER A 14 20.13 10.06 8.48
C SER A 14 21.57 10.51 8.21
N PRO A 15 22.14 11.41 9.03
CA PRO A 15 23.56 11.71 8.98
C PRO A 15 24.40 10.51 9.46
N GLY A 16 25.72 10.59 9.28
CA GLY A 16 26.64 9.47 9.57
C GLY A 16 26.87 9.17 11.06
N ASP A 17 26.39 10.02 11.98
CA ASP A 17 26.54 9.89 13.44
C ASP A 17 25.42 9.08 14.11
N VAL A 18 24.44 8.57 13.34
CA VAL A 18 23.25 7.85 13.83
C VAL A 18 23.08 6.49 13.13
N ASN A 19 24.18 5.75 12.96
CA ASN A 19 24.16 4.46 12.27
C ASN A 19 23.37 3.39 13.04
N GLU A 20 23.43 3.41 14.37
CA GLU A 20 22.66 2.49 15.22
C GLU A 20 21.16 2.68 15.00
N GLU A 21 20.71 3.93 15.00
CA GLU A 21 19.32 4.31 14.79
C GLU A 21 18.83 3.97 13.38
N ARG A 22 19.69 4.11 12.37
CA ARG A 22 19.39 3.67 11.00
C ARG A 22 19.07 2.18 10.95
N GLU A 23 19.88 1.34 11.59
CA GLU A 23 19.65 -0.10 11.63
C GLU A 23 18.38 -0.46 12.41
N ILE A 24 18.07 0.29 13.47
CA ILE A 24 16.80 0.13 14.20
C ILE A 24 15.60 0.43 13.29
N ILE A 25 15.67 1.50 12.49
CA ILE A 25 14.60 1.82 11.52
C ILE A 25 14.41 0.68 10.51
N ARG A 26 15.51 0.15 9.95
CA ARG A 26 15.46 -1.00 9.03
C ARG A 26 14.85 -2.24 9.70
N ALA A 27 15.24 -2.54 10.93
CA ALA A 27 14.70 -3.67 11.69
C ALA A 27 13.20 -3.51 11.95
N VAL A 28 12.74 -2.32 12.35
CA VAL A 28 11.31 -2.07 12.58
C VAL A 28 10.50 -2.21 11.29
N ILE A 29 11.02 -1.76 10.15
CA ILE A 29 10.40 -1.95 8.84
C ILE A 29 10.29 -3.44 8.50
N HIS A 30 11.37 -4.20 8.75
CA HIS A 30 11.39 -5.65 8.54
C HIS A 30 10.35 -6.37 9.42
N ASP A 31 10.34 -6.09 10.72
CA ASP A 31 9.40 -6.67 11.67
C ASP A 31 7.95 -6.35 11.29
N TRP A 32 7.69 -5.13 10.81
CA TRP A 32 6.37 -4.75 10.32
C TRP A 32 5.96 -5.57 9.10
N ASN A 33 6.87 -5.78 8.14
CA ASN A 33 6.60 -6.59 6.95
C ASN A 33 6.29 -8.05 7.33
N ASP A 34 7.07 -8.65 8.23
CA ASP A 34 6.88 -10.04 8.66
C ASP A 34 5.49 -10.29 9.26
N ILE A 35 4.99 -9.31 10.02
CA ILE A 35 3.68 -9.42 10.69
C ILE A 35 2.53 -9.06 9.75
N ASN A 36 2.67 -7.99 8.96
CA ASN A 36 1.54 -7.36 8.30
C ASN A 36 1.46 -7.65 6.81
N ALA A 37 2.59 -7.86 6.12
CA ALA A 37 2.63 -7.74 4.66
C ALA A 37 1.69 -8.69 3.92
N ARG A 38 1.54 -9.91 4.45
CA ARG A 38 0.64 -10.90 3.85
C ARG A 38 -0.83 -10.54 4.00
N ALA A 39 -1.22 -10.02 5.17
CA ALA A 39 -2.60 -9.70 5.46
C ALA A 39 -3.03 -8.36 4.84
N SER A 40 -2.12 -7.38 4.83
CA SER A 40 -2.35 -6.06 4.25
C SER A 40 -2.12 -6.01 2.73
N ARG A 41 -1.40 -6.99 2.16
CA ARG A 41 -0.83 -6.91 0.81
C ARG A 41 0.00 -5.65 0.59
N VAL A 42 0.66 -5.17 1.64
CA VAL A 42 1.55 -3.99 1.60
C VAL A 42 2.92 -4.40 2.10
N MET A 43 3.96 -4.04 1.38
CA MET A 43 5.35 -4.18 1.84
C MET A 43 6.02 -2.83 1.90
N LEU A 44 6.89 -2.65 2.89
CA LEU A 44 7.72 -1.47 3.02
C LEU A 44 9.13 -1.80 2.54
N SER A 45 9.67 -1.01 1.61
CA SER A 45 11.04 -1.15 1.13
C SER A 45 11.91 -0.05 1.72
N ALA A 46 12.81 -0.41 2.64
CA ALA A 46 13.75 0.55 3.24
C ALA A 46 14.83 0.98 2.24
N VAL A 47 14.78 2.24 1.82
CA VAL A 47 15.69 2.86 0.87
C VAL A 47 16.66 3.77 1.63
N GLY A 48 17.95 3.61 1.37
CA GLY A 48 19.02 4.44 1.91
C GLY A 48 20.15 4.62 0.89
N TRP A 49 20.91 5.71 1.02
CA TRP A 49 22.03 6.05 0.13
C TRP A 49 23.12 4.96 0.10
N ASP A 50 23.26 4.21 1.18
CA ASP A 50 24.18 3.10 1.42
C ASP A 50 23.74 1.79 0.74
N THR A 51 22.44 1.55 0.64
CA THR A 51 21.88 0.30 0.10
C THR A 51 21.63 0.32 -1.41
N HIS A 52 21.56 1.49 -2.05
CA HIS A 52 21.23 1.62 -3.47
C HIS A 52 22.29 2.36 -4.30
N ALA A 53 23.41 2.75 -3.69
CA ALA A 53 24.61 3.15 -4.41
C ALA A 53 25.33 1.88 -4.93
N SER A 54 24.97 1.41 -6.13
CA SER A 54 25.76 0.39 -6.83
C SER A 54 27.14 0.99 -7.17
N PRO A 55 28.27 0.34 -6.83
CA PRO A 55 29.60 0.79 -7.24
C PRO A 55 29.80 0.54 -8.74
N GLU A 56 29.23 1.40 -9.59
CA GLU A 56 29.47 1.42 -11.02
C GLU A 56 30.56 2.46 -11.37
N LEU A 57 31.69 1.98 -11.88
CA LEU A 57 32.78 2.81 -12.39
C LEU A 57 32.40 3.37 -13.77
N GLY A 58 32.44 4.70 -13.93
CA GLY A 58 32.64 5.30 -15.25
C GLY A 58 31.62 6.31 -15.75
N ALA A 59 30.71 6.83 -14.93
CA ALA A 59 29.84 7.88 -15.43
C ALA A 59 29.60 9.00 -14.40
N ARG A 60 28.99 10.07 -14.88
CA ARG A 60 28.34 11.11 -14.09
C ARG A 60 26.86 10.80 -13.76
N PRO A 61 26.38 9.58 -13.33
CA PRO A 61 24.96 9.37 -13.03
C PRO A 61 24.67 9.21 -11.52
N GLN A 62 25.64 9.29 -10.61
CA GLN A 62 25.38 9.10 -9.18
C GLN A 62 24.41 10.17 -8.63
N GLN A 63 24.54 11.42 -9.08
CA GLN A 63 23.56 12.47 -8.73
C GLN A 63 22.17 12.18 -9.30
N LEU A 64 22.06 11.79 -10.58
CA LEU A 64 20.77 11.51 -11.22
C LEU A 64 20.05 10.27 -10.68
N ILE A 65 20.80 9.24 -10.27
CA ILE A 65 20.26 8.04 -9.63
C ILE A 65 19.79 8.37 -8.21
N ASN A 66 20.60 9.12 -7.45
CA ASN A 66 20.19 9.61 -6.13
C ASN A 66 18.93 10.49 -6.24
N ASP A 67 18.89 11.44 -7.17
CA ASP A 67 17.75 12.35 -7.38
C ASP A 67 16.45 11.58 -7.72
N ARG A 68 16.53 10.50 -8.51
CA ARG A 68 15.36 9.66 -8.83
C ARG A 68 14.89 8.79 -7.65
N ILE A 69 15.84 8.22 -6.91
CA ILE A 69 15.51 7.41 -5.72
C ILE A 69 14.90 8.30 -4.63
N LEU A 70 15.38 9.54 -4.52
CA LEU A 70 14.84 10.57 -3.61
C LEU A 70 13.44 11.04 -4.05
N SER A 71 13.19 11.23 -5.35
CA SER A 71 11.88 11.68 -5.85
C SER A 71 10.76 10.65 -5.69
N ASP A 72 11.11 9.36 -5.73
CA ASP A 72 10.16 8.26 -5.88
C ASP A 72 9.76 7.60 -4.53
N CYS A 73 10.18 8.15 -3.39
CA CYS A 73 9.75 7.64 -2.09
C CYS A 73 8.36 8.13 -1.68
N ASP A 74 7.59 7.30 -0.99
CA ASP A 74 6.22 7.60 -0.55
C ASP A 74 6.13 7.93 0.94
N LEU A 75 7.14 7.49 1.71
CA LEU A 75 7.30 7.80 3.13
C LEU A 75 8.77 8.13 3.40
N LEU A 76 9.01 9.14 4.22
CA LEU A 76 10.35 9.50 4.70
C LEU A 76 10.42 9.30 6.22
N ILE A 77 11.50 8.68 6.69
CA ILE A 77 11.85 8.58 8.10
C ILE A 77 13.19 9.28 8.31
N GLY A 78 13.18 10.42 9.00
CA GLY A 78 14.37 11.18 9.34
C GLY A 78 14.81 10.90 10.78
N VAL A 79 16.09 10.66 10.99
CA VAL A 79 16.66 10.55 12.35
C VAL A 79 17.90 11.43 12.49
N PHE A 80 17.93 12.22 13.56
CA PHE A 80 18.96 13.22 13.81
C PHE A 80 19.44 13.17 15.25
N TRP A 81 20.72 13.48 15.46
CA TRP A 81 21.31 13.65 16.79
C TRP A 81 22.04 14.99 16.89
N THR A 82 23.35 15.01 16.63
CA THR A 82 24.16 16.24 16.76
C THR A 82 24.40 16.96 15.45
N ARG A 83 24.07 16.33 14.32
CA ARG A 83 24.35 16.81 12.97
C ARG A 83 23.11 16.76 12.10
N LEU A 84 23.02 17.67 11.13
CA LEU A 84 22.03 17.61 10.04
C LEU A 84 22.61 17.01 8.76
N GLY A 85 23.94 16.94 8.67
CA GLY A 85 24.65 16.50 7.47
C GLY A 85 25.52 17.61 6.87
N THR A 86 26.01 17.34 5.66
CA THR A 86 26.94 18.25 4.97
C THR A 86 26.15 19.35 4.27
N PRO A 87 26.51 20.64 4.47
CA PRO A 87 25.87 21.76 3.79
C PRO A 87 25.89 21.58 2.27
N THR A 88 24.75 21.84 1.62
CA THR A 88 24.72 22.02 0.16
C THR A 88 24.82 23.52 -0.12
N GLY A 89 25.26 23.91 -1.32
CA GLY A 89 25.37 25.33 -1.69
C GLY A 89 24.02 26.11 -1.67
N LYS A 90 22.90 25.44 -1.37
CA LYS A 90 21.53 25.99 -1.35
C LYS A 90 20.81 25.83 -0.01
N ALA A 91 21.16 24.84 0.81
CA ALA A 91 20.47 24.53 2.07
C ALA A 91 21.45 24.16 3.20
N ALA A 92 20.97 24.19 4.45
CA ALA A 92 21.77 23.86 5.65
C ALA A 92 22.37 22.44 5.60
N SER A 93 21.73 21.53 4.87
CA SER A 93 22.21 20.19 4.53
C SER A 93 21.42 19.66 3.34
N GLY A 94 22.01 18.77 2.53
CA GLY A 94 21.28 18.07 1.47
C GLY A 94 20.06 17.30 1.99
N THR A 95 20.18 16.73 3.20
CA THR A 95 19.09 16.01 3.88
C THR A 95 17.91 16.92 4.23
N VAL A 96 18.16 18.21 4.52
CA VAL A 96 17.09 19.18 4.83
C VAL A 96 16.35 19.54 3.54
N GLU A 97 17.07 19.76 2.45
CA GLU A 97 16.50 20.06 1.13
C GLU A 97 15.57 18.92 0.67
N GLU A 98 16.01 17.67 0.83
CA GLU A 98 15.24 16.46 0.52
C GLU A 98 13.95 16.35 1.36
N ILE A 99 14.05 16.57 2.68
CA ILE A 99 12.89 16.52 3.58
C ILE A 99 11.88 17.61 3.22
N GLU A 100 12.35 18.83 2.98
CA GLU A 100 11.47 19.96 2.65
C GLU A 100 10.78 19.74 1.30
N ALA A 101 11.49 19.22 0.30
CA ALA A 101 10.90 18.87 -1.00
C ALA A 101 9.84 17.74 -0.87
N HIS A 102 10.12 16.73 -0.05
CA HIS A 102 9.20 15.61 0.19
C HIS A 102 7.91 16.07 0.87
N VAL A 103 8.04 16.87 1.93
CA VAL A 103 6.88 17.44 2.66
C VAL A 103 6.10 18.42 1.78
N ALA A 104 6.79 19.25 0.98
CA ALA A 104 6.13 20.17 0.04
C ALA A 104 5.33 19.42 -1.05
N SER A 105 5.70 18.18 -1.36
CA SER A 105 4.97 17.31 -2.28
C SER A 105 3.73 16.64 -1.66
N GLY A 106 3.42 16.95 -0.39
CA GLY A 106 2.26 16.40 0.33
C GLY A 106 2.47 14.98 0.87
N LYS A 107 3.69 14.46 0.79
CA LYS A 107 4.03 13.11 1.27
C LYS A 107 4.39 13.13 2.76
N PRO A 108 4.07 12.07 3.51
CA PRO A 108 4.37 12.01 4.95
C PRO A 108 5.88 11.89 5.22
N ALA A 109 6.33 12.62 6.25
CA ALA A 109 7.66 12.50 6.84
C ALA A 109 7.55 12.29 8.35
N MET A 110 8.31 11.35 8.88
CA MET A 110 8.41 11.03 10.32
C MET A 110 9.80 11.42 10.80
N LEU A 111 9.91 12.43 11.67
CA LEU A 111 11.19 12.99 12.09
C LEU A 111 11.47 12.70 13.57
N TYR A 112 12.62 12.11 13.84
CA TYR A 112 13.08 11.69 15.16
C TYR A 112 14.36 12.39 15.56
N PHE A 113 14.42 12.88 16.80
CA PHE A 113 15.57 13.58 17.36
C PHE A 113 16.08 12.89 18.62
N SER A 114 17.34 12.47 18.59
CA SER A 114 18.01 11.90 19.75
C SER A 114 18.33 12.99 20.78
N SER A 115 18.00 12.70 22.03
CA SER A 115 18.35 13.50 23.22
C SER A 115 19.51 12.87 24.01
N ARG A 116 20.19 11.86 23.44
CA ARG A 116 21.31 11.16 24.10
C ARG A 116 22.38 12.16 24.55
N PRO A 117 22.84 12.09 25.81
CA PRO A 117 23.92 12.95 26.30
C PRO A 117 25.18 12.77 25.47
N VAL A 118 25.83 13.89 25.13
CA VAL A 118 27.05 13.92 24.35
C VAL A 118 28.06 14.84 25.02
N ALA A 119 29.34 14.46 24.96
CA ALA A 119 30.41 15.30 25.48
C ALA A 119 30.43 16.62 24.68
N PRO A 120 30.41 17.80 25.33
CA PRO A 120 30.37 19.08 24.63
C PRO A 120 31.51 19.25 23.60
N ASP A 121 32.68 18.67 23.88
CA ASP A 121 33.86 18.73 23.02
C ASP A 121 33.76 17.87 21.74
N SER A 122 32.85 16.89 21.70
CA SER A 122 32.63 16.05 20.51
C SER A 122 31.57 16.62 19.55
N ILE A 123 30.98 17.76 19.89
CA ILE A 123 29.92 18.40 19.10
C ILE A 123 30.52 19.56 18.30
N ASP A 124 30.19 19.65 17.02
CA ASP A 124 30.37 20.89 16.26
C ASP A 124 29.23 21.86 16.63
N PRO A 125 29.52 22.99 17.31
CA PRO A 125 28.50 23.93 17.77
C PRO A 125 27.64 24.49 16.63
N ALA A 126 28.21 24.66 15.43
CA ALA A 126 27.49 25.17 14.27
C ALA A 126 26.49 24.14 13.73
N GLN A 127 26.91 22.87 13.61
CA GLN A 127 26.02 21.77 13.23
C GLN A 127 24.88 21.57 14.23
N TYR A 128 25.19 21.62 15.51
CA TYR A 128 24.19 21.47 16.56
C TYR A 128 23.18 22.63 16.58
N ALA A 129 23.65 23.86 16.36
CA ALA A 129 22.76 25.01 16.18
C ALA A 129 21.80 24.78 15.00
N ASN A 130 22.30 24.30 13.86
CA ASN A 130 21.47 24.00 12.70
C ASN A 130 20.41 22.92 13.03
N VAL A 131 20.77 21.84 13.73
CA VAL A 131 19.80 20.81 14.17
C VAL A 131 18.68 21.43 14.99
N ARG A 132 19.02 22.32 15.94
CA ARG A 132 18.03 23.00 16.78
C ARG A 132 17.11 23.91 15.99
N GLU A 133 17.65 24.65 15.03
CA GLU A 133 16.86 25.52 14.13
C GLU A 133 15.92 24.70 13.24
N ALA A 134 16.41 23.62 12.62
CA ALA A 134 15.60 22.73 11.80
C ALA A 134 14.50 22.06 12.62
N LYS A 135 14.82 21.57 13.83
CA LYS A 135 13.83 21.01 14.76
C LYS A 135 12.75 22.03 15.08
N ALA A 136 13.12 23.26 15.42
CA ALA A 136 12.16 24.32 15.72
C ALA A 136 11.29 24.68 14.51
N LYS A 137 11.87 24.72 13.31
CA LYS A 137 11.14 24.95 12.05
C LYS A 137 10.12 23.84 11.78
N TRP A 138 10.52 22.58 11.87
CA TRP A 138 9.62 21.45 11.59
C TRP A 138 8.54 21.27 12.68
N MET A 139 8.82 21.62 13.93
CA MET A 139 7.80 21.68 14.99
C MET A 139 6.67 22.67 14.69
N GLN A 140 6.92 23.71 13.90
CA GLN A 140 5.88 24.64 13.46
C GLN A 140 5.04 24.08 12.30
N GLN A 141 5.60 23.15 11.53
CA GLN A 141 4.96 22.55 10.35
C GLN A 141 4.27 21.21 10.65
N GLY A 142 4.61 20.57 11.78
CA GLY A 142 4.04 19.28 12.17
C GLY A 142 4.61 18.74 13.49
N LEU A 143 4.33 17.46 13.75
CA LEU A 143 4.83 16.76 14.92
C LEU A 143 6.21 16.16 14.62
N VAL A 144 7.17 16.43 15.50
CA VAL A 144 8.47 15.75 15.54
C VAL A 144 8.57 15.00 16.86
N GLU A 145 9.30 13.89 16.87
CA GLU A 145 9.42 13.03 18.04
C GLU A 145 10.84 13.07 18.62
N GLY A 146 10.96 13.02 19.94
CA GLY A 146 12.24 12.88 20.63
C GLY A 146 12.44 11.46 21.16
N PHE A 147 13.68 11.03 21.35
CA PHE A 147 13.98 9.77 22.04
C PHE A 147 15.30 9.87 22.82
N ASP A 148 15.38 9.18 23.94
CA ASP A 148 16.53 9.18 24.83
C ASP A 148 17.46 7.99 24.58
N ASP A 149 16.93 6.88 24.04
CA ASP A 149 17.70 5.68 23.72
C ASP A 149 17.12 4.87 22.53
N SER A 150 17.88 3.84 22.13
CA SER A 150 17.58 2.93 21.02
C SER A 150 16.26 2.16 21.19
N GLU A 151 15.92 1.78 22.43
CA GLU A 151 14.70 1.00 22.71
C GLU A 151 13.46 1.89 22.64
N GLU A 152 13.55 3.12 23.14
CA GLU A 152 12.50 4.11 23.01
C GLU A 152 12.24 4.44 21.53
N LEU A 153 13.30 4.62 20.73
CA LEU A 153 13.18 4.81 19.29
C LEU A 153 12.42 3.63 18.65
N ARG A 154 12.84 2.39 18.92
CA ARG A 154 12.19 1.19 18.38
C ARG A 154 10.70 1.15 18.73
N HIS A 155 10.36 1.37 20.00
CA HIS A 155 8.99 1.31 20.48
C HIS A 155 8.11 2.40 19.84
N LYS A 156 8.59 3.64 19.84
CA LYS A 156 7.86 4.78 19.25
C LYS A 156 7.69 4.60 17.76
N LEU A 157 8.76 4.27 17.04
CA LEU A 157 8.74 4.09 15.59
C LEU A 157 7.78 2.98 15.18
N SER A 158 7.84 1.81 15.81
CA SER A 158 6.96 0.67 15.47
C SER A 158 5.47 1.04 15.57
N LYS A 159 5.10 1.70 16.67
CA LYS A 159 3.73 2.19 16.90
C LYS A 159 3.32 3.27 15.90
N GLN A 160 4.17 4.28 15.72
CA GLN A 160 3.88 5.45 14.89
C GLN A 160 3.87 5.12 13.41
N LEU A 161 4.73 4.20 12.95
CA LEU A 161 4.76 3.71 11.57
C LEU A 161 3.44 3.02 11.22
N SER A 162 2.99 2.11 12.10
CA SER A 162 1.71 1.41 11.92
C SER A 162 0.54 2.40 11.86
N PHE A 163 0.54 3.42 12.72
CA PHE A 163 -0.48 4.46 12.73
C PHE A 163 -0.43 5.33 11.48
N CYS A 164 0.77 5.70 11.02
CA CYS A 164 0.98 6.50 9.82
C CYS A 164 0.41 5.77 8.60
N LEU A 165 0.76 4.50 8.42
CA LEU A 165 0.27 3.66 7.32
C LEU A 165 -1.26 3.53 7.35
N ALA A 166 -1.87 3.39 8.54
CA ALA A 166 -3.31 3.21 8.67
C ALA A 166 -4.14 4.51 8.51
N LYS A 167 -3.57 5.68 8.84
CA LYS A 167 -4.35 6.93 8.93
C LYS A 167 -3.95 8.03 7.96
N ASN A 168 -2.76 7.96 7.38
CA ASN A 168 -2.31 8.99 6.45
C ASN A 168 -3.07 8.87 5.12
N SER A 169 -3.72 9.96 4.69
CA SER A 169 -4.57 9.98 3.50
C SER A 169 -3.79 9.71 2.20
N TYR A 170 -2.54 10.16 2.09
CA TYR A 170 -1.68 9.88 0.94
C TYR A 170 -1.35 8.39 0.84
N LEU A 171 -0.90 7.79 1.96
CA LEU A 171 -0.58 6.35 2.00
C LEU A 171 -1.82 5.49 1.79
N GLN A 172 -2.96 5.87 2.39
CA GLN A 172 -4.24 5.19 2.13
C GLN A 172 -4.70 5.34 0.68
N GLY A 173 -4.35 6.44 0.00
CA GLY A 173 -4.58 6.58 -1.45
C GLY A 173 -3.76 5.58 -2.28
N ILE A 174 -2.53 5.26 -1.85
CA ILE A 174 -1.66 4.29 -2.53
C ILE A 174 -2.04 2.84 -2.18
N ILE A 175 -2.39 2.58 -0.92
CA ILE A 175 -2.78 1.26 -0.43
C ILE A 175 -4.20 0.89 -0.89
N GLY A 176 -5.08 1.88 -0.92
CA GLY A 176 -6.51 1.77 -1.22
C GLY A 176 -6.88 2.10 -2.66
N THR A 177 -5.94 2.54 -3.51
CA THR A 177 -6.14 2.37 -4.94
C THR A 177 -6.04 0.88 -5.22
N PRO A 178 -7.11 0.23 -5.72
CA PRO A 178 -6.91 -1.00 -6.45
C PRO A 178 -6.03 -0.60 -7.63
N ARG A 179 -4.72 -0.84 -7.54
CA ARG A 179 -3.92 -0.93 -8.75
C ARG A 179 -4.59 -2.03 -9.56
N ASP A 180 -4.80 -1.76 -10.84
CA ASP A 180 -5.31 -2.65 -11.88
C ASP A 180 -4.54 -3.99 -12.01
N ASP A 181 -3.88 -4.49 -10.99
CA ASP A 181 -3.27 -5.82 -10.97
C ASP A 181 -4.30 -6.95 -10.73
N ASP A 182 -5.54 -6.60 -10.35
CA ASP A 182 -6.71 -7.47 -10.55
C ASP A 182 -7.25 -7.39 -12.02
N ALA A 183 -6.64 -6.58 -12.90
CA ALA A 183 -6.97 -6.58 -14.34
C ALA A 183 -6.35 -7.76 -15.11
N HIS A 184 -5.61 -8.64 -14.42
CA HIS A 184 -5.26 -9.95 -14.96
C HIS A 184 -6.22 -11.07 -14.53
N THR A 185 -7.48 -10.78 -14.23
CA THR A 185 -8.62 -11.69 -14.57
C THR A 185 -9.97 -10.96 -14.59
N ARG A 186 -10.07 -9.76 -15.18
CA ARG A 186 -11.37 -9.19 -15.56
C ARG A 186 -11.60 -9.48 -17.04
N PRO A 187 -12.25 -10.61 -17.41
CA PRO A 187 -12.69 -10.77 -18.77
C PRO A 187 -13.63 -9.61 -19.07
N ALA A 188 -13.35 -8.86 -20.14
CA ALA A 188 -14.31 -7.91 -20.66
C ALA A 188 -15.65 -8.64 -20.89
N PRO A 189 -16.82 -7.98 -20.86
CA PRO A 189 -18.11 -8.63 -21.13
C PRO A 189 -18.14 -9.45 -22.44
N ALA A 190 -17.26 -9.14 -23.39
CA ALA A 190 -17.04 -9.87 -24.62
C ALA A 190 -16.43 -11.29 -24.42
N GLU A 191 -15.63 -11.49 -23.37
CA GLU A 191 -14.92 -12.73 -23.03
C GLU A 191 -15.71 -13.67 -22.11
N LEU A 192 -16.88 -13.25 -21.59
CA LEU A 192 -17.74 -14.13 -20.81
C LEU A 192 -18.19 -15.36 -21.62
N SER A 193 -18.24 -16.52 -20.96
CA SER A 193 -18.82 -17.74 -21.51
C SER A 193 -20.27 -17.54 -21.95
N ALA A 194 -20.75 -18.37 -22.88
CA ALA A 194 -22.13 -18.29 -23.37
C ALA A 194 -23.13 -18.50 -22.21
N GLU A 195 -22.76 -19.36 -21.26
CA GLU A 195 -23.49 -19.66 -20.04
C GLU A 195 -23.53 -18.47 -19.10
N ALA A 196 -22.38 -17.82 -18.83
CA ALA A 196 -22.34 -16.62 -18.00
C ALA A 196 -23.17 -15.47 -18.59
N LYS A 197 -23.09 -15.27 -19.92
CA LYS A 197 -23.93 -14.28 -20.63
C LYS A 197 -25.42 -14.60 -20.51
N THR A 198 -25.80 -15.88 -20.62
CA THR A 198 -27.20 -16.32 -20.50
C THR A 198 -27.72 -16.13 -19.07
N LEU A 199 -26.92 -16.52 -18.07
CA LEU A 199 -27.27 -16.39 -16.66
C LEU A 199 -27.39 -14.92 -16.24
N LEU A 200 -26.48 -14.06 -16.72
CA LEU A 200 -26.49 -12.62 -16.47
C LEU A 200 -27.75 -11.95 -17.06
N LYS A 201 -28.12 -12.30 -18.30
CA LYS A 201 -29.35 -11.81 -18.93
C LYS A 201 -30.60 -12.25 -18.16
N ALA A 202 -30.64 -13.50 -17.71
CA ALA A 202 -31.76 -14.01 -16.93
C ALA A 202 -31.88 -13.28 -15.58
N GLY A 203 -30.75 -13.00 -14.91
CA GLY A 203 -30.72 -12.20 -13.68
C GLY A 203 -31.19 -10.76 -13.88
N ALA A 204 -30.89 -10.14 -15.03
CA ALA A 204 -31.33 -8.78 -15.36
C ALA A 204 -32.77 -8.69 -15.90
N SER A 205 -33.45 -9.82 -16.12
CA SER A 205 -34.80 -9.85 -16.73
C SER A 205 -35.90 -9.30 -15.82
N GLN A 206 -35.70 -9.39 -14.50
CA GLN A 206 -36.60 -8.91 -13.46
C GLN A 206 -35.95 -7.72 -12.76
N ASN A 207 -36.74 -6.76 -12.29
CA ASN A 207 -36.25 -5.49 -11.72
C ASN A 207 -35.54 -5.67 -10.35
N ASP A 208 -35.46 -6.90 -9.84
CA ASP A 208 -34.83 -7.26 -8.57
C ASP A 208 -33.36 -7.69 -8.75
N GLY A 209 -32.94 -8.10 -9.95
CA GLY A 209 -31.54 -8.40 -10.24
C GLY A 209 -30.97 -9.58 -9.46
N HIS A 210 -31.81 -10.54 -9.06
CA HIS A 210 -31.39 -11.64 -8.18
C HIS A 210 -31.20 -12.95 -8.93
N ILE A 211 -30.12 -13.65 -8.58
CA ILE A 211 -29.84 -15.04 -8.94
C ILE A 211 -29.80 -15.84 -7.63
N TRP A 212 -30.67 -16.83 -7.52
CA TRP A 212 -30.80 -17.69 -6.37
C TRP A 212 -30.11 -19.03 -6.62
N LYS A 213 -29.37 -19.53 -5.65
CA LYS A 213 -28.89 -20.91 -5.61
C LYS A 213 -29.74 -21.68 -4.61
N PHE A 214 -30.46 -22.69 -5.09
CA PHE A 214 -31.25 -23.58 -4.23
C PHE A 214 -30.58 -24.95 -4.12
N SER A 215 -30.40 -25.41 -2.88
CA SER A 215 -29.87 -26.74 -2.57
C SER A 215 -30.94 -27.59 -1.88
N PHE A 216 -31.29 -28.73 -2.48
CA PHE A 216 -32.25 -29.70 -1.94
C PHE A 216 -31.59 -31.07 -1.76
N ALA A 217 -32.24 -31.95 -1.00
CA ALA A 217 -31.74 -33.30 -0.77
C ALA A 217 -31.56 -34.15 -2.05
N ASN A 218 -32.20 -33.76 -3.15
CA ASN A 218 -32.18 -34.46 -4.45
C ASN A 218 -31.43 -33.69 -5.55
N GLY A 219 -30.75 -32.58 -5.24
CA GLY A 219 -29.94 -31.83 -6.21
C GLY A 219 -29.88 -30.33 -5.92
N GLU A 220 -29.09 -29.62 -6.70
CA GLU A 220 -29.00 -28.16 -6.66
C GLU A 220 -29.39 -27.57 -8.01
N PHE A 221 -29.92 -26.35 -8.01
CA PHE A 221 -30.15 -25.57 -9.22
C PHE A 221 -30.02 -24.07 -8.95
N LEU A 222 -29.78 -23.30 -10.02
CA LEU A 222 -29.82 -21.84 -9.99
C LEU A 222 -31.13 -21.34 -10.57
N GLN A 223 -31.68 -20.27 -10.01
CA GLN A 223 -32.84 -19.57 -10.55
C GLN A 223 -32.50 -18.10 -10.76
N ALA A 224 -32.67 -17.61 -11.99
CA ALA A 224 -32.48 -16.20 -12.31
C ALA A 224 -33.71 -15.70 -13.08
N GLY A 225 -34.45 -14.78 -12.47
CA GLY A 225 -35.77 -14.40 -12.94
C GLY A 225 -36.73 -15.59 -13.06
N GLU A 226 -37.31 -15.78 -14.25
CA GLU A 226 -38.24 -16.88 -14.55
C GLU A 226 -37.55 -18.17 -15.04
N GLN A 227 -36.22 -18.17 -15.18
CA GLN A 227 -35.46 -19.30 -15.72
C GLN A 227 -34.76 -20.09 -14.62
N THR A 228 -34.80 -21.42 -14.73
CA THR A 228 -34.03 -22.35 -13.91
C THR A 228 -32.88 -22.97 -14.70
N PHE A 229 -31.74 -23.15 -14.04
CA PHE A 229 -30.49 -23.60 -14.63
C PHE A 229 -29.86 -24.69 -13.76
N GLY A 230 -29.29 -25.72 -14.39
CA GLY A 230 -28.61 -26.81 -13.68
C GLY A 230 -29.52 -27.94 -13.18
N GLU A 231 -30.82 -27.89 -13.47
CA GLU A 231 -31.74 -28.99 -13.17
C GLU A 231 -31.41 -30.25 -14.00
N GLY A 232 -31.51 -31.43 -13.35
CA GLY A 232 -31.49 -32.74 -14.04
C GLY A 232 -30.20 -33.55 -13.89
N SER A 233 -29.02 -32.92 -13.78
CA SER A 233 -27.75 -33.63 -13.58
C SER A 233 -26.67 -32.82 -12.86
N ASN A 234 -25.82 -33.50 -12.08
CA ASN A 234 -24.65 -32.87 -11.43
C ASN A 234 -23.69 -32.21 -12.44
N ARG A 235 -23.67 -32.71 -13.68
CA ARG A 235 -22.82 -32.15 -14.76
C ARG A 235 -23.36 -30.80 -15.25
N GLU A 236 -24.67 -30.66 -15.37
CA GLU A 236 -25.29 -29.39 -15.75
C GLU A 236 -25.18 -28.38 -14.62
N MET A 237 -25.41 -28.79 -13.37
CA MET A 237 -25.20 -27.91 -12.22
C MET A 237 -23.76 -27.38 -12.17
N ALA A 238 -22.75 -28.25 -12.31
CA ALA A 238 -21.34 -27.83 -12.32
C ALA A 238 -21.01 -26.83 -13.45
N ARG A 239 -21.67 -26.95 -14.61
CA ARG A 239 -21.50 -26.01 -15.74
C ARG A 239 -22.06 -24.62 -15.38
N TRP A 240 -23.23 -24.57 -14.75
CA TRP A 240 -23.88 -23.31 -14.38
C TRP A 240 -23.27 -22.69 -13.12
N GLU A 241 -22.75 -23.50 -12.21
CA GLU A 241 -21.95 -23.04 -11.07
C GLU A 241 -20.65 -22.38 -11.52
N ALA A 242 -19.96 -22.97 -12.51
CA ALA A 242 -18.78 -22.35 -13.12
C ALA A 242 -19.13 -21.00 -13.78
N ALA A 243 -20.30 -20.88 -14.41
CA ALA A 243 -20.77 -19.63 -14.99
C ALA A 243 -21.08 -18.56 -13.91
N LEU A 244 -21.65 -18.97 -12.78
CA LEU A 244 -21.91 -18.08 -11.65
C LEU A 244 -20.60 -17.60 -10.99
N GLU A 245 -19.63 -18.50 -10.82
CA GLU A 245 -18.29 -18.16 -10.34
C GLU A 245 -17.57 -17.18 -11.28
N GLU A 246 -17.78 -17.33 -12.59
CA GLU A 246 -17.26 -16.41 -13.60
C GLU A 246 -17.86 -15.01 -13.45
N LEU A 247 -19.18 -14.90 -13.22
CA LEU A 247 -19.84 -13.62 -12.96
C LEU A 247 -19.38 -12.98 -11.64
N LEU A 248 -19.14 -13.78 -10.60
CA LEU A 248 -18.59 -13.32 -9.33
C LEU A 248 -17.15 -12.80 -9.50
N ARG A 249 -16.31 -13.53 -10.24
CA ARG A 249 -14.93 -13.13 -10.53
C ARG A 249 -14.88 -11.84 -11.36
N ALA A 250 -15.81 -11.70 -12.32
CA ALA A 250 -15.96 -10.49 -13.12
C ALA A 250 -16.62 -9.32 -12.36
N GLN A 251 -17.03 -9.51 -11.10
CA GLN A 251 -17.74 -8.53 -10.27
C GLN A 251 -19.08 -8.05 -10.86
N LEU A 252 -19.68 -8.84 -11.74
CA LEU A 252 -20.99 -8.56 -12.34
C LEU A 252 -22.13 -8.92 -11.39
N VAL A 253 -21.87 -9.82 -10.43
CA VAL A 253 -22.78 -10.19 -9.36
C VAL A 253 -22.05 -10.23 -8.03
N VAL A 254 -22.77 -10.02 -6.92
CA VAL A 254 -22.25 -10.08 -5.55
C VAL A 254 -23.11 -11.00 -4.69
N ALA A 255 -22.49 -11.84 -3.87
CA ALA A 255 -23.22 -12.67 -2.92
C ALA A 255 -23.82 -11.81 -1.80
N ARG A 256 -25.11 -12.03 -1.49
CA ARG A 256 -25.84 -11.39 -0.39
C ARG A 256 -26.35 -12.46 0.57
N GLY A 257 -26.17 -12.26 1.87
CA GLY A 257 -26.58 -13.21 2.92
C GLY A 257 -25.44 -14.09 3.45
N THR A 258 -25.77 -15.04 4.35
CA THR A 258 -24.80 -15.83 5.11
C THR A 258 -24.52 -17.23 4.54
N ALA A 259 -25.29 -17.67 3.55
CA ALA A 259 -25.24 -19.05 3.03
C ALA A 259 -24.84 -19.17 1.55
N GLY A 260 -24.52 -18.07 0.86
CA GLY A 260 -24.19 -18.12 -0.58
C GLY A 260 -25.38 -18.55 -1.46
N GLU A 261 -26.60 -18.29 -0.99
CA GLU A 261 -27.85 -18.69 -1.65
C GLU A 261 -28.43 -17.57 -2.54
N VAL A 262 -27.97 -16.33 -2.36
CA VAL A 262 -28.47 -15.16 -3.10
C VAL A 262 -27.31 -14.39 -3.70
N PHE A 263 -27.43 -14.07 -4.98
CA PHE A 263 -26.48 -13.26 -5.73
C PHE A 263 -27.24 -12.11 -6.38
N GLU A 264 -26.73 -10.90 -6.24
CA GLU A 264 -27.36 -9.67 -6.73
C GLU A 264 -26.49 -9.06 -7.83
N LEU A 265 -27.12 -8.61 -8.91
CA LEU A 265 -26.42 -7.90 -10.00
C LEU A 265 -25.84 -6.57 -9.50
N THR A 266 -24.58 -6.32 -9.82
CA THR A 266 -23.93 -5.02 -9.57
C THR A 266 -24.30 -4.02 -10.67
N HIS A 267 -23.97 -2.74 -10.48
CA HIS A 267 -24.15 -1.73 -11.53
C HIS A 267 -23.43 -2.11 -12.86
N GLU A 268 -22.25 -2.71 -12.76
CA GLU A 268 -21.51 -3.25 -13.90
C GLU A 268 -22.25 -4.45 -14.52
N GLY A 269 -22.82 -5.34 -13.69
CA GLY A 269 -23.66 -6.45 -14.13
C GLY A 269 -24.86 -6.02 -14.97
N TRP A 270 -25.58 -4.98 -14.53
CA TRP A 270 -26.68 -4.39 -15.28
C TRP A 270 -26.23 -3.82 -16.62
N THR A 271 -25.15 -3.03 -16.62
CA THR A 271 -24.60 -2.44 -17.85
C THR A 271 -24.13 -3.50 -18.84
N ALA A 272 -23.52 -4.57 -18.34
CA ALA A 272 -23.08 -5.70 -19.15
C ALA A 272 -24.28 -6.48 -19.71
N ALA A 273 -25.33 -6.71 -18.92
CA ALA A 273 -26.56 -7.35 -19.39
C ALA A 273 -27.21 -6.56 -20.53
N ASP A 274 -27.34 -5.24 -20.38
CA ASP A 274 -27.91 -4.34 -21.38
C ASP A 274 -27.10 -4.36 -22.69
N SER A 275 -25.77 -4.47 -22.60
CA SER A 275 -24.88 -4.53 -23.77
C SER A 275 -24.98 -5.84 -24.57
N LEU A 276 -25.54 -6.90 -23.97
CA LEU A 276 -25.70 -8.18 -24.63
C LEU A 276 -27.03 -8.29 -25.40
N SER A 277 -27.92 -7.28 -25.27
CA SER A 277 -29.27 -7.22 -25.86
C SER A 277 -29.27 -7.12 -27.38
#